data_AF-A0A377K1E9-F1
#
_entry.id   AF-A0A377K1E9-F1
#
_cell.length_a   1.000
_cell.length_b   1.000
_cell.length_c   1.000
_cell.angle_alpha   90.00
_cell.angle_beta   90.00
_cell.angle_gamma   90.00
#
_symmetry.space_group_name_H-M   'P 1'
#
loop_
_entity.id
_entity.type
_entity.pdbx_description
1 polymer ?
#
loop_
_entity_poly.entity_id
_entity_poly.type
_entity_poly.pdbx_seq_one_letter_code
_entity_poly.pdbx_strand_id
1 'polypeptide(L)'
;MNTLTFLLSTVIELYTMVLLLRIWMQWAHCDFYNPFSQFVVKVTQPIIGPLRRVIPAMGPIDSASLLVAYILSFVKAIVLFKVVTFLPIIWIAGLLILLKTIGLLIFWVLLVMAIMSWVSQGRSPIEYVLIQLADPLLRPIRRLLPAMGGIDFSPMILVSVAVCHQYGCRRSLAGDRKYAAAGAVDGVMSAVTVNDDGLVLRLYIQPKASRDSIVGLHGDEVKVAITAPPVDGQANSHLVKFLGKQFRVAKSQVVIEKGELGRHKQIKIINPQQIPPEIAALIN
;
A
#
# COMPACT_ATOMS: atom_id res chain seq x y z
N MET A 1 23.00 -21.77 3.99
CA MET A 1 24.18 -20.93 3.64
C MET A 1 25.11 -20.88 4.84
N ASN A 2 26.42 -20.84 4.63
CA ASN A 2 27.37 -20.77 5.75
C ASN A 2 27.26 -19.40 6.43
N THR A 3 27.36 -19.33 7.76
CA THR A 3 27.24 -18.07 8.54
C THR A 3 28.19 -16.99 8.04
N LEU A 4 29.43 -17.37 7.69
CA LEU A 4 30.42 -16.45 7.11
C LEU A 4 29.97 -15.86 5.77
N THR A 5 29.38 -16.68 4.89
CA THR A 5 28.88 -16.21 3.58
C THR A 5 27.71 -15.25 3.72
N PHE A 6 26.84 -15.46 4.73
CA PHE A 6 25.76 -14.56 5.05
C PHE A 6 26.30 -13.21 5.56
N LEU A 7 27.15 -13.22 6.59
CA LEU A 7 27.73 -12.02 7.18
C LEU A 7 28.46 -11.16 6.13
N LEU A 8 29.33 -11.79 5.33
CA LEU A 8 30.06 -11.11 4.27
C LEU A 8 29.11 -10.50 3.23
N SER A 9 28.10 -11.26 2.79
CA SER A 9 27.10 -10.76 1.83
C SER A 9 26.31 -9.57 2.37
N THR A 10 25.96 -9.59 3.66
CA THR A 10 25.24 -8.50 4.34
C THR A 10 26.10 -7.25 4.45
N VAL A 11 27.38 -7.36 4.85
CA VAL A 11 28.29 -6.21 4.94
C VAL A 11 28.48 -5.57 3.57
N ILE A 12 28.69 -6.39 2.53
CA ILE A 12 28.81 -5.89 1.15
C ILE A 12 27.52 -5.19 0.72
N GLU A 13 26.34 -5.76 1.01
CA GLU A 13 25.06 -5.16 0.68
C GLU A 13 24.85 -3.80 1.35
N LEU A 14 25.09 -3.71 2.65
CA LEU A 14 24.95 -2.47 3.41
C LEU A 14 25.89 -1.39 2.87
N TYR A 15 27.17 -1.73 2.63
CA TYR A 15 28.12 -0.74 2.09
C TYR A 15 27.76 -0.30 0.65
N THR A 16 27.30 -1.23 -0.19
CA THR A 16 26.76 -0.89 -1.53
C THR A 16 25.56 0.04 -1.43
N MET A 17 24.64 -0.18 -0.47
CA MET A 17 23.51 0.73 -0.22
C MET A 17 23.98 2.14 0.15
N VAL A 18 25.02 2.28 0.98
CA VAL A 18 25.58 3.60 1.35
C VAL A 18 26.21 4.30 0.14
N LEU A 19 26.91 3.59 -0.74
CA LEU A 19 27.44 4.15 -2.00
C LEU A 19 26.32 4.60 -2.94
N LEU A 20 25.28 3.78 -3.11
CA LEU A 20 24.12 4.15 -3.91
C LEU A 20 23.38 5.36 -3.33
N LEU A 21 23.28 5.45 -2.00
CA LEU A 21 22.70 6.59 -1.32
C LEU A 21 23.50 7.87 -1.57
N ARG A 22 24.84 7.81 -1.56
CA ARG A 22 25.70 8.95 -1.94
C ARG A 22 25.40 9.44 -3.36
N ILE A 23 25.31 8.52 -4.31
CA ILE A 23 25.01 8.84 -5.72
C ILE A 23 23.63 9.49 -5.82
N TRP A 24 22.63 8.91 -5.14
CA TRP A 24 21.27 9.42 -5.15
C TRP A 24 21.18 10.80 -4.52
N MET A 25 21.84 11.04 -3.37
CA MET A 25 21.88 12.39 -2.76
C MET A 25 22.49 13.43 -3.70
N GLN A 26 23.54 13.09 -4.45
CA GLN A 26 24.13 14.01 -5.42
C GLN A 26 23.19 14.29 -6.60
N TRP A 27 22.54 13.25 -7.12
CA TRP A 27 21.57 13.38 -8.21
C TRP A 27 20.31 14.16 -7.81
N ALA A 28 19.81 13.96 -6.58
CA ALA A 28 18.68 14.67 -6.02
C ALA A 28 19.04 16.08 -5.50
N HIS A 29 20.31 16.48 -5.60
CA HIS A 29 20.83 17.76 -5.09
C HIS A 29 20.51 17.99 -3.61
N CYS A 30 20.70 16.97 -2.78
CA CYS A 30 20.44 17.05 -1.35
C CYS A 30 21.44 18.00 -0.65
N ASP A 31 21.01 18.57 0.48
CA ASP A 31 21.86 19.43 1.30
C ASP A 31 22.98 18.62 1.98
N PHE A 32 24.22 18.87 1.56
CA PHE A 32 25.41 18.22 2.10
C PHE A 32 25.88 18.79 3.44
N TYR A 33 25.36 19.92 3.91
CA TYR A 33 25.66 20.44 5.25
C TYR A 33 24.90 19.70 6.35
N ASN A 34 23.87 18.92 5.99
CA ASN A 34 23.12 18.11 6.92
C ASN A 34 23.98 17.00 7.57
N PRO A 35 23.86 16.74 8.88
CA PRO A 35 24.62 15.69 9.57
C PRO A 35 24.52 14.30 8.93
N PHE A 36 23.35 13.93 8.39
CA PHE A 36 23.14 12.63 7.74
C PHE A 36 23.88 12.55 6.41
N SER A 37 23.78 13.58 5.57
CA SER A 37 24.51 13.68 4.31
C SER A 37 26.02 13.62 4.54
N GLN A 38 26.51 14.32 5.56
CA GLN A 38 27.92 14.29 5.98
C GLN A 38 28.37 12.90 6.42
N PHE A 39 27.55 12.18 7.18
CA PHE A 39 27.84 10.81 7.59
C PHE A 39 28.04 9.90 6.38
N VAL A 40 27.09 9.90 5.43
CA VAL A 40 27.17 9.06 4.22
C VAL A 40 28.41 9.39 3.40
N VAL A 41 28.74 10.67 3.23
CA VAL A 41 29.96 11.10 2.54
C VAL A 41 31.19 10.60 3.31
N LYS A 42 31.31 10.87 4.62
CA LYS A 42 32.47 10.46 5.42
C LYS A 42 32.72 8.96 5.41
N VAL A 43 31.68 8.13 5.46
CA VAL A 43 31.80 6.66 5.40
C VAL A 43 32.36 6.20 4.05
N THR A 44 32.02 6.88 2.97
CA THR A 44 32.38 6.47 1.60
C THR A 44 33.68 7.12 1.09
N GLN A 45 34.08 8.26 1.64
CA GLN A 45 35.27 9.00 1.19
C GLN A 45 36.60 8.23 1.27
N PRO A 46 36.90 7.39 2.28
CA PRO A 46 38.17 6.67 2.34
C PRO A 46 38.46 5.83 1.10
N ILE A 47 37.41 5.27 0.47
CA ILE A 47 37.51 4.46 -0.75
C ILE A 47 37.35 5.34 -2.00
N ILE A 48 36.39 6.27 -1.99
CA ILE A 48 36.04 7.07 -3.18
C ILE A 48 37.04 8.19 -3.45
N GLY A 49 37.61 8.82 -2.42
CA GLY A 49 38.55 9.94 -2.53
C GLY A 49 39.79 9.60 -3.37
N PRO A 50 40.51 8.51 -3.09
CA PRO A 50 41.62 8.06 -3.92
C PRO A 50 41.20 7.71 -5.35
N LEU A 51 40.05 7.03 -5.52
CA LEU A 51 39.58 6.56 -6.83
C LEU A 51 39.17 7.72 -7.75
N ARG A 52 38.63 8.81 -7.19
CA ARG A 52 38.28 10.03 -7.93
C ARG A 52 39.46 10.73 -8.60
N ARG A 53 40.70 10.40 -8.21
CA ARG A 53 41.91 10.90 -8.89
C ARG A 53 42.06 10.32 -10.29
N VAL A 54 41.52 9.12 -10.52
CA VAL A 54 41.60 8.41 -11.81
C VAL A 54 40.29 8.55 -12.58
N ILE A 55 39.16 8.46 -11.86
CA ILE A 55 37.83 8.48 -12.46
C ILE A 55 37.12 9.77 -12.03
N PRO A 56 37.09 10.82 -12.88
CA PRO A 56 36.38 12.04 -12.57
C PRO A 56 34.86 11.79 -12.51
N ALA A 57 34.13 12.63 -11.79
CA ALA A 57 32.68 12.57 -11.75
C ALA A 57 32.10 13.05 -13.09
N MET A 58 31.24 12.24 -13.72
CA MET A 58 30.55 12.61 -14.96
C MET A 58 29.20 13.28 -14.64
N GLY A 59 29.20 14.61 -14.61
CA GLY A 59 27.98 15.41 -14.41
C GLY A 59 27.38 15.23 -13.01
N PRO A 60 26.04 15.04 -12.88
CA PRO A 60 25.37 14.96 -11.58
C PRO A 60 25.59 13.63 -10.85
N ILE A 61 26.18 12.62 -11.50
CA ILE A 61 26.36 11.27 -10.95
C ILE A 61 27.83 11.06 -10.57
N ASP A 62 28.07 10.51 -9.38
CA ASP A 62 29.40 10.11 -8.92
C ASP A 62 29.83 8.78 -9.57
N SER A 63 30.51 8.88 -10.71
CA SER A 63 30.97 7.73 -11.51
C SER A 63 31.88 6.78 -10.73
N ALA A 64 32.73 7.30 -9.84
CA ALA A 64 33.61 6.48 -8.99
C ALA A 64 32.78 5.63 -8.02
N SER A 65 31.77 6.22 -7.38
CA SER A 65 30.87 5.50 -6.48
C SER A 65 30.04 4.43 -7.21
N LEU A 66 29.58 4.73 -8.44
CA LEU A 66 28.82 3.77 -9.24
C LEU A 66 29.67 2.55 -9.62
N LEU A 67 30.92 2.78 -10.03
CA LEU A 67 31.84 1.70 -10.36
C LEU A 67 32.13 0.82 -9.15
N VAL A 68 32.41 1.40 -7.98
CA VAL A 68 32.66 0.62 -6.75
C VAL A 68 31.42 -0.18 -6.35
N ALA A 69 30.22 0.41 -6.42
CA ALA A 69 28.97 -0.30 -6.14
C ALA A 69 28.76 -1.50 -7.08
N TYR A 70 29.10 -1.36 -8.37
CA TYR A 70 29.04 -2.46 -9.33
C TYR A 70 30.06 -3.56 -9.02
N ILE A 71 31.32 -3.20 -8.75
CA ILE A 71 32.39 -4.15 -8.38
C ILE A 71 31.99 -4.94 -7.13
N LEU A 72 31.46 -4.28 -6.10
CA LEU A 72 31.01 -4.94 -4.88
C LEU A 72 29.82 -5.88 -5.13
N SER A 73 28.89 -5.49 -6.00
CA SER A 73 27.77 -6.36 -6.41
C SER A 73 28.25 -7.60 -7.16
N PHE A 74 29.29 -7.45 -7.98
CA PHE A 74 29.96 -8.56 -8.66
C PHE A 74 30.70 -9.48 -7.67
N VAL A 75 31.45 -8.93 -6.70
CA VAL A 75 32.09 -9.70 -5.62
C VAL A 75 31.04 -10.47 -4.81
N LYS A 76 29.89 -9.83 -4.51
CA LYS A 76 28.76 -10.50 -3.84
C LYS A 76 28.22 -11.67 -4.67
N ALA A 77 28.12 -11.53 -5.99
CA ALA A 77 27.71 -12.63 -6.86
C ALA A 77 28.67 -13.83 -6.75
N ILE A 78 29.99 -13.57 -6.78
CA ILE A 78 31.02 -14.61 -6.61
C ILE A 78 30.86 -15.33 -5.26
N VAL A 79 30.71 -14.57 -4.18
CA VAL A 79 30.53 -15.11 -2.81
C VAL A 79 29.24 -15.93 -2.70
N LEU A 80 28.13 -15.44 -3.27
CA LEU A 80 26.82 -16.07 -3.20
C LEU A 80 26.77 -17.40 -3.96
N PHE A 81 27.27 -17.41 -5.20
CA PHE A 81 27.25 -18.57 -6.08
C PHE A 81 28.45 -19.51 -5.87
N LYS A 82 29.40 -19.13 -4.99
CA LYS A 82 30.65 -19.86 -4.72
C LYS A 82 31.41 -20.22 -5.99
N VAL A 83 31.41 -19.32 -6.98
CA VAL A 83 31.99 -19.59 -8.28
C VAL A 83 33.49 -19.33 -8.22
N VAL A 84 34.27 -20.28 -8.71
CA VAL A 84 35.73 -20.18 -8.81
C VAL A 84 36.16 -19.74 -10.22
N THR A 85 35.30 -19.94 -11.22
CA THR A 85 35.55 -19.64 -12.63
C THR A 85 34.86 -18.36 -13.11
N PHE A 86 35.57 -17.53 -13.87
CA PHE A 86 35.00 -16.29 -14.44
C PHE A 86 34.10 -16.59 -15.64
N LEU A 87 32.80 -16.74 -15.37
CA LEU A 87 31.76 -16.93 -16.38
C LEU A 87 31.06 -15.61 -16.71
N PRO A 88 30.66 -15.35 -17.97
CA PRO A 88 29.90 -14.16 -18.35
C PRO A 88 28.63 -13.93 -17.51
N ILE A 89 27.99 -15.02 -17.06
CA ILE A 89 26.79 -14.98 -16.23
C ILE A 89 27.00 -14.25 -14.89
N ILE A 90 28.23 -14.22 -14.36
CA ILE A 90 28.53 -13.56 -13.08
C ILE A 90 28.44 -12.04 -13.23
N TRP A 91 28.85 -11.48 -14.37
CA TRP A 91 28.74 -10.04 -14.64
C TRP A 91 27.29 -9.60 -14.72
N ILE A 92 26.45 -10.40 -15.37
CA ILE A 92 25.01 -10.20 -15.45
C ILE A 92 24.39 -10.32 -14.05
N ALA A 93 24.77 -11.33 -13.27
CA ALA A 93 24.30 -11.49 -11.90
C ALA A 93 24.67 -10.30 -11.01
N GLY A 94 25.91 -9.79 -11.13
CA GLY A 94 26.36 -8.59 -10.43
C GLY A 94 25.52 -7.36 -10.79
N LEU A 95 25.16 -7.19 -12.08
CA LEU A 95 24.28 -6.11 -12.53
C LEU A 95 22.87 -6.25 -11.94
N LEU A 96 22.29 -7.45 -11.96
CA LEU A 96 20.97 -7.70 -11.39
C LEU A 96 20.95 -7.49 -9.87
N ILE A 97 22.01 -7.86 -9.16
CA ILE A 97 22.17 -7.59 -7.74
C ILE A 97 22.22 -6.08 -7.48
N LEU A 98 22.97 -5.32 -8.30
CA LEU A 98 23.03 -3.87 -8.18
C LEU A 98 21.64 -3.25 -8.39
N LEU A 99 20.93 -3.62 -9.45
CA LEU A 99 19.58 -3.12 -9.76
C LEU A 99 18.57 -3.45 -8.65
N LYS A 100 18.62 -4.68 -8.12
CA LYS A 100 17.82 -5.08 -6.97
C LYS A 100 18.13 -4.20 -5.75
N THR A 101 19.41 -3.92 -5.50
CA THR A 101 19.85 -3.10 -4.36
C THR A 101 19.39 -1.65 -4.49
N ILE A 102 19.37 -1.09 -5.71
CA ILE A 102 18.79 0.24 -5.99
C ILE A 102 17.29 0.25 -5.64
N GLY A 103 16.52 -0.73 -6.13
CA GLY A 103 15.10 -0.82 -5.83
C GLY A 103 14.81 -0.98 -4.33
N LEU A 104 15.61 -1.82 -3.65
CA LEU A 104 15.52 -2.02 -2.20
C LEU A 104 15.84 -0.72 -1.44
N LEU A 105 16.88 0.01 -1.85
CA LEU A 105 17.25 1.29 -1.25
C LEU A 105 16.12 2.32 -1.41
N ILE A 106 15.55 2.44 -2.60
CA ILE A 106 14.41 3.34 -2.86
C ILE A 106 13.24 2.98 -1.95
N PHE A 107 12.87 1.70 -1.89
CA PHE A 107 11.81 1.22 -1.02
C PHE A 107 12.03 1.61 0.45
N TRP A 108 13.23 1.35 0.99
CA TRP A 108 13.53 1.67 2.39
C TRP A 108 13.55 3.17 2.67
N VAL A 109 14.09 3.99 1.76
CA VAL A 109 14.08 5.45 1.91
C VAL A 109 12.64 5.97 1.94
N LEU A 110 11.78 5.53 1.02
CA LEU A 110 10.37 5.91 1.00
C LEU A 110 9.61 5.42 2.24
N LEU A 111 9.91 4.22 2.72
CA LEU A 111 9.30 3.66 3.93
C LEU A 111 9.70 4.47 5.17
N VAL A 112 11.00 4.74 5.36
CA VAL A 112 11.48 5.52 6.50
C VAL A 112 10.93 6.94 6.43
N MET A 113 10.88 7.56 5.25
CA MET A 113 10.24 8.86 5.06
C MET A 113 8.76 8.85 5.50
N ALA A 114 8.01 7.81 5.11
CA ALA A 114 6.62 7.66 5.52
C ALA A 114 6.47 7.59 7.04
N ILE A 115 7.29 6.75 7.67
CA ILE A 115 7.28 6.58 9.13
C ILE A 115 7.65 7.91 9.80
N MET A 116 8.69 8.59 9.32
CA MET A 116 9.15 9.86 9.88
C MET A 116 8.12 10.99 9.73
N SER A 117 7.39 11.04 8.61
CA SER A 117 6.31 12.03 8.43
C SER A 117 5.20 11.89 9.47
N TRP A 118 4.96 10.66 9.95
CA TRP A 118 3.99 10.39 11.00
C TRP A 118 4.55 10.69 12.40
N VAL A 119 5.83 10.39 12.66
CA VAL A 119 6.45 10.56 13.98
C VAL A 119 6.90 12.00 14.27
N SER A 120 7.54 12.66 13.31
CA SER A 120 8.36 13.86 13.53
C SER A 120 7.75 15.16 12.97
N GLN A 121 6.73 15.05 12.10
CA GLN A 121 6.02 16.20 11.49
C GLN A 121 6.95 17.33 11.00
N GLY A 122 8.09 17.00 10.39
CA GLY A 122 9.00 17.95 9.76
C GLY A 122 10.05 18.59 10.68
N ARG A 123 10.23 18.16 11.93
CA ARG A 123 11.14 18.83 12.89
C ARG A 123 12.57 18.30 12.88
N SER A 124 12.85 17.16 12.25
CA SER A 124 14.16 16.50 12.31
C SER A 124 15.03 16.77 11.08
N PRO A 125 16.37 16.95 11.24
CA PRO A 125 17.28 17.13 10.10
C PRO A 125 17.26 15.97 9.09
N ILE A 126 17.03 14.74 9.56
CA ILE A 126 17.01 13.55 8.70
C ILE A 126 15.79 13.57 7.77
N GLU A 127 14.64 13.99 8.29
CA GLU A 127 13.40 14.07 7.52
C GLU A 127 13.54 15.04 6.33
N TYR A 128 14.24 16.15 6.51
CA TYR A 128 14.53 17.09 5.42
C TYR A 128 15.28 16.42 4.26
N VAL A 129 16.32 15.62 4.55
CA VAL A 129 17.08 14.90 3.52
C VAL A 129 16.25 13.78 2.88
N LEU A 130 15.44 13.07 3.67
CA LEU A 130 14.54 12.03 3.15
C LEU A 130 13.52 12.60 2.18
N ILE A 131 12.96 13.77 2.48
CA ILE A 131 12.06 14.49 1.58
C ILE A 131 12.79 14.87 0.29
N GLN A 132 14.00 15.45 0.38
CA GLN A 132 14.79 15.82 -0.81
C GLN A 132 15.13 14.60 -1.69
N LEU A 133 15.49 13.47 -1.09
CA LEU A 133 15.77 12.22 -1.79
C LEU A 133 14.53 11.69 -2.53
N ALA A 134 13.37 11.72 -1.88
CA ALA A 134 12.13 11.22 -2.43
C ALA A 134 11.49 12.17 -3.45
N ASP A 135 11.75 13.47 -3.34
CA ASP A 135 11.13 14.50 -4.17
C ASP A 135 11.23 14.25 -5.69
N PRO A 136 12.40 13.94 -6.30
CA PRO A 136 12.45 13.66 -7.74
C PRO A 136 11.60 12.45 -8.17
N LEU A 137 11.43 11.45 -7.29
CA LEU A 137 10.59 10.27 -7.56
C LEU A 137 9.11 10.56 -7.33
N LEU A 138 8.78 11.37 -6.33
CA LEU A 138 7.41 11.66 -5.92
C LEU A 138 6.80 12.86 -6.67
N ARG A 139 7.61 13.79 -7.20
CA ARG A 139 7.14 14.98 -7.94
C ARG A 139 6.08 14.67 -9.00
N PRO A 140 6.26 13.66 -9.88
CA PRO A 140 5.25 13.32 -10.88
C PRO A 140 3.94 12.82 -10.24
N ILE A 141 4.04 12.06 -9.16
CA ILE A 141 2.90 11.46 -8.45
C ILE A 141 2.13 12.54 -7.66
N ARG A 142 2.84 13.47 -7.02
CA ARG A 142 2.28 14.61 -6.28
C ARG A 142 1.46 15.56 -7.16
N ARG A 143 1.65 15.53 -8.48
CA ARG A 143 0.80 16.28 -9.42
C ARG A 143 -0.61 15.67 -9.55
N LEU A 144 -0.76 14.36 -9.28
CA LEU A 144 -2.05 13.66 -9.37
C LEU A 144 -2.78 13.63 -8.03
N LEU A 145 -2.05 13.53 -6.92
CA LEU A 145 -2.60 13.52 -5.57
C LEU A 145 -1.86 14.56 -4.71
N PRO A 146 -2.43 15.77 -4.52
CA PRO A 146 -1.81 16.78 -3.68
C PRO A 146 -1.70 16.29 -2.22
N ALA A 147 -0.65 16.73 -1.53
CA ALA A 147 -0.38 16.37 -0.14
C ALA A 147 -1.57 16.77 0.74
N MET A 148 -2.20 15.80 1.39
CA MET A 148 -3.21 16.06 2.43
C MET A 148 -2.44 16.37 3.71
N GLY A 149 -2.43 17.65 4.10
CA GLY A 149 -1.55 18.21 5.13
C GLY A 149 -1.31 17.30 6.34
N GLY A 150 -0.03 17.00 6.57
CA GLY A 150 0.50 16.43 7.82
C GLY A 150 0.32 14.93 8.03
N ILE A 151 -0.45 14.22 7.19
CA ILE A 151 -0.59 12.76 7.22
C ILE A 151 -0.57 12.25 5.77
N ASP A 152 0.63 12.12 5.20
CA ASP A 152 0.81 11.67 3.83
C ASP A 152 0.59 10.14 3.76
N PHE A 153 -0.60 9.71 3.34
CA PHE A 153 -0.93 8.28 3.13
C PHE A 153 -0.33 7.70 1.83
N SER A 154 0.36 8.49 1.01
CA SER A 154 0.97 8.04 -0.25
C SER A 154 1.87 6.81 -0.10
N PRO A 155 2.70 6.68 0.96
CA PRO A 155 3.52 5.48 1.13
C PRO A 155 2.72 4.27 1.60
N MET A 156 1.64 4.44 2.39
CA MET A 156 0.74 3.33 2.73
C MET A 156 -0.05 2.85 1.51
N ILE A 157 -0.44 3.74 0.60
CA ILE A 157 -1.11 3.36 -0.65
C ILE A 157 -0.11 2.65 -1.59
N LEU A 158 1.12 3.15 -1.70
CA LEU A 158 2.16 2.51 -2.52
C LEU A 158 2.55 1.12 -1.97
N VAL A 159 2.71 1.00 -0.65
CA VAL A 159 2.92 -0.28 0.03
C VAL A 159 1.69 -1.17 -0.12
N SER A 160 0.47 -0.63 -0.02
CA SER A 160 -0.76 -1.42 -0.21
C SER A 160 -0.91 -1.90 -1.65
N VAL A 161 -0.51 -1.13 -2.66
CA VAL A 161 -0.51 -1.55 -4.07
C VAL A 161 0.61 -2.56 -4.34
N ALA A 162 1.81 -2.35 -3.81
CA ALA A 162 2.93 -3.29 -3.93
C ALA A 162 2.66 -4.60 -3.19
N VAL A 163 2.04 -4.54 -2.01
CA VAL A 163 1.50 -5.68 -1.25
C VAL A 163 0.34 -6.31 -2.03
N CYS A 164 -0.58 -5.54 -2.61
CA CYS A 164 -1.65 -6.10 -3.43
C CYS A 164 -1.10 -6.78 -4.69
N HIS A 165 0.03 -6.32 -5.24
CA HIS A 165 0.69 -6.98 -6.36
C HIS A 165 1.43 -8.25 -5.90
N GLN A 166 2.17 -8.18 -4.79
CA GLN A 166 2.96 -9.30 -4.24
C GLN A 166 2.12 -10.38 -3.54
N TYR A 167 0.97 -10.01 -2.95
CA TYR A 167 0.01 -10.91 -2.30
C TYR A 167 -1.22 -11.22 -3.18
N GLY A 168 -1.57 -10.38 -4.15
CA GLY A 168 -2.64 -10.63 -5.13
C GLY A 168 -2.28 -11.74 -6.11
N CYS A 169 -0.99 -11.89 -6.44
CA CYS A 169 -0.50 -13.04 -7.21
C CYS A 169 -0.60 -14.37 -6.40
N ARG A 170 -0.70 -14.29 -5.06
CA ARG A 170 -0.89 -15.46 -4.19
C ARG A 170 -2.36 -15.75 -3.84
N ARG A 171 -3.29 -14.83 -4.13
CA ARG A 171 -4.72 -14.98 -3.84
C ARG A 171 -5.50 -15.61 -4.99
N SER A 172 -4.97 -15.58 -6.21
CA SER A 172 -5.61 -16.16 -7.41
C SER A 172 -5.68 -17.69 -7.42
N LEU A 173 -5.07 -18.40 -6.45
CA LEU A 173 -5.10 -19.87 -6.37
C LEU A 173 -5.64 -20.41 -5.03
N ALA A 174 -6.16 -19.54 -4.15
CA ALA A 174 -6.66 -19.93 -2.82
C ALA A 174 -8.10 -19.46 -2.53
N GLY A 175 -8.80 -18.86 -3.50
CA GLY A 175 -10.16 -18.34 -3.35
C GLY A 175 -11.27 -19.38 -3.51
N ASP A 176 -11.04 -20.47 -4.23
CA ASP A 176 -12.15 -21.30 -4.74
C ASP A 176 -12.55 -22.49 -3.86
N ARG A 177 -11.92 -22.67 -2.69
CA ARG A 177 -12.21 -23.83 -1.82
C ARG A 177 -12.86 -23.53 -0.48
N LYS A 178 -13.01 -22.26 -0.09
CA LYS A 178 -13.64 -21.91 1.21
C LYS A 178 -15.11 -21.49 1.10
N TYR A 179 -15.65 -21.34 -0.10
CA TYR A 179 -17.09 -21.06 -0.32
C TYR A 179 -17.91 -22.31 -0.69
N ALA A 180 -17.28 -23.48 -0.83
CA ALA A 180 -17.96 -24.72 -1.23
C ALA A 180 -18.42 -25.61 -0.05
N ALA A 181 -18.13 -25.26 1.20
CA ALA A 181 -18.30 -26.17 2.35
C ALA A 181 -19.16 -25.63 3.52
N ALA A 182 -19.79 -24.46 3.38
CA ALA A 182 -20.70 -23.94 4.41
C ALA A 182 -21.90 -23.25 3.75
N GLY A 183 -22.97 -24.01 3.56
CA GLY A 183 -24.26 -23.50 3.07
C GLY A 183 -24.74 -24.07 1.74
N ALA A 184 -24.55 -25.38 1.52
CA ALA A 184 -25.36 -26.14 0.57
C ALA A 184 -26.65 -26.59 1.29
N VAL A 185 -27.61 -25.68 1.41
CA VAL A 185 -29.04 -25.99 1.57
C VAL A 185 -29.78 -24.91 0.78
N ASP A 186 -30.34 -25.30 -0.37
CA ASP A 186 -31.31 -24.58 -1.20
C ASP A 186 -30.93 -23.19 -1.77
N GLY A 187 -30.05 -23.20 -2.78
CA GLY A 187 -30.51 -22.97 -4.16
C GLY A 187 -31.09 -21.62 -4.61
N VAL A 188 -31.18 -20.55 -3.81
CA VAL A 188 -31.44 -19.18 -4.30
C VAL A 188 -30.71 -18.17 -3.42
N MET A 189 -29.78 -17.38 -3.97
CA MET A 189 -29.19 -16.25 -3.24
C MET A 189 -30.20 -15.09 -3.15
N SER A 190 -31.16 -15.15 -2.22
CA SER A 190 -32.24 -14.16 -2.09
C SER A 190 -31.80 -12.83 -1.46
N ALA A 191 -32.22 -11.70 -2.02
CA ALA A 191 -31.88 -10.35 -1.52
C ALA A 191 -32.31 -10.09 -0.07
N VAL A 192 -33.22 -10.90 0.45
CA VAL A 192 -33.73 -10.89 1.81
C VAL A 192 -33.61 -12.29 2.40
N THR A 193 -33.10 -12.38 3.62
CA THR A 193 -33.08 -13.62 4.42
C THR A 193 -33.83 -13.37 5.71
N VAL A 194 -34.87 -14.15 5.97
CA VAL A 194 -35.67 -14.05 7.21
C VAL A 194 -35.09 -15.00 8.25
N ASN A 195 -34.87 -14.49 9.46
CA ASN A 195 -34.40 -15.25 10.61
C ASN A 195 -35.44 -15.15 11.74
N ASP A 196 -35.37 -16.03 12.75
CA ASP A 196 -36.33 -16.06 13.85
C ASP A 196 -36.46 -14.73 14.61
N ASP A 197 -35.37 -13.95 14.71
CA ASP A 197 -35.33 -12.66 15.43
C ASP A 197 -35.45 -11.42 14.52
N GLY A 198 -35.66 -11.58 13.22
CA GLY A 198 -35.76 -10.45 12.28
C GLY A 198 -35.43 -10.78 10.83
N LEU A 199 -34.93 -9.78 10.08
CA LEU A 199 -34.55 -9.97 8.68
C LEU A 199 -33.16 -9.42 8.37
N VAL A 200 -32.47 -10.05 7.42
CA VAL A 200 -31.20 -9.61 6.86
C VAL A 200 -31.42 -9.18 5.42
N LEU A 201 -31.02 -7.95 5.12
CA LEU A 201 -31.14 -7.32 3.82
C LEU A 201 -29.77 -7.17 3.17
N ARG A 202 -29.64 -7.60 1.91
CA ARG A 202 -28.51 -7.23 1.06
C ARG A 202 -28.90 -6.02 0.23
N LEU A 203 -28.20 -4.92 0.42
CA LEU A 203 -28.53 -3.62 -0.14
C LEU A 203 -27.42 -3.06 -1.01
N TYR A 204 -27.81 -2.51 -2.16
CA TYR A 204 -26.97 -1.63 -2.96
C TYR A 204 -27.36 -0.17 -2.72
N ILE A 205 -26.43 0.62 -2.20
CA ILE A 205 -26.67 2.02 -1.81
C ILE A 205 -26.27 2.97 -2.94
N GLN A 206 -27.24 3.77 -3.40
CA GLN A 206 -27.03 4.90 -4.31
C GLN A 206 -27.02 6.22 -3.53
N PRO A 207 -25.86 6.82 -3.25
CA PRO A 207 -25.77 8.11 -2.56
C PRO A 207 -26.08 9.28 -3.51
N LYS A 208 -26.28 10.47 -2.93
CA LYS A 208 -26.59 11.73 -3.64
C LYS A 208 -27.84 11.63 -4.54
N ALA A 209 -28.83 10.84 -4.14
CA ALA A 209 -30.11 10.78 -4.83
C ALA A 209 -30.94 12.05 -4.59
N SER A 210 -31.90 12.34 -5.47
CA SER A 210 -32.81 13.49 -5.32
C SER A 210 -33.84 13.30 -4.19
N ARG A 211 -34.08 12.06 -3.76
CA ARG A 211 -34.96 11.68 -2.64
C ARG A 211 -34.54 10.34 -2.05
N ASP A 212 -34.90 10.08 -0.79
CA ASP A 212 -34.69 8.77 -0.16
C ASP A 212 -35.81 7.82 -0.56
N SER A 213 -35.46 6.69 -1.16
CA SER A 213 -36.46 5.69 -1.59
C SER A 213 -35.86 4.31 -1.72
N ILE A 214 -36.66 3.29 -1.40
CA ILE A 214 -36.39 1.91 -1.82
C ILE A 214 -36.77 1.84 -3.30
N VAL A 215 -35.80 1.58 -4.17
CA VAL A 215 -35.99 1.65 -5.62
C VAL A 215 -36.49 0.31 -6.17
N GLY A 216 -36.13 -0.79 -5.53
CA GLY A 216 -36.50 -2.16 -5.91
C GLY A 216 -35.28 -3.08 -6.08
N LEU A 217 -35.49 -4.24 -6.69
CA LEU A 217 -34.42 -5.21 -6.95
C LEU A 217 -33.39 -4.71 -7.96
N HIS A 218 -32.13 -5.04 -7.70
CA HIS A 218 -31.00 -4.80 -8.58
C HIS A 218 -30.08 -6.03 -8.52
N GLY A 219 -30.30 -7.00 -9.41
CA GLY A 219 -29.69 -8.32 -9.30
C GLY A 219 -30.21 -9.06 -8.06
N ASP A 220 -29.31 -9.57 -7.24
CA ASP A 220 -29.61 -10.29 -6.00
C ASP A 220 -29.63 -9.39 -4.74
N GLU A 221 -29.73 -8.06 -4.94
CA GLU A 221 -29.72 -7.05 -3.88
C GLU A 221 -30.86 -6.05 -4.03
N VAL A 222 -31.28 -5.41 -2.94
CA VAL A 222 -32.27 -4.32 -2.97
C VAL A 222 -31.55 -2.98 -3.10
N LYS A 223 -31.89 -2.23 -4.14
CA LYS A 223 -31.36 -0.90 -4.37
C LYS A 223 -32.07 0.13 -3.50
N VAL A 224 -31.28 0.85 -2.70
CA VAL A 224 -31.75 1.94 -1.84
C VAL A 224 -31.06 3.24 -2.23
N ALA A 225 -31.85 4.23 -2.58
CA ALA A 225 -31.39 5.57 -2.88
C ALA A 225 -31.42 6.42 -1.60
N ILE A 226 -30.31 7.09 -1.28
CA ILE A 226 -30.22 8.03 -0.17
C ILE A 226 -29.67 9.37 -0.65
N THR A 227 -30.21 10.45 -0.10
CA THR A 227 -29.80 11.83 -0.35
C THR A 227 -28.42 12.14 0.23
N ALA A 228 -28.06 11.49 1.34
CA ALA A 228 -26.81 11.72 2.03
C ALA A 228 -25.57 11.48 1.14
N PRO A 229 -24.55 12.35 1.24
CA PRO A 229 -23.29 12.15 0.53
C PRO A 229 -22.47 11.01 1.16
N PRO A 230 -21.57 10.34 0.41
CA PRO A 230 -20.73 9.26 0.91
C PRO A 230 -19.50 9.82 1.63
N VAL A 231 -19.71 10.62 2.68
CA VAL A 231 -18.67 11.30 3.47
C VAL A 231 -18.79 10.86 4.93
N ASP A 232 -17.67 10.50 5.56
CA ASP A 232 -17.46 10.21 6.99
C ASP A 232 -18.70 9.75 7.77
N GLY A 233 -19.20 8.54 7.47
CA GLY A 233 -20.28 7.90 8.23
C GLY A 233 -21.67 8.54 8.12
N GLN A 234 -21.81 9.67 7.42
CA GLN A 234 -23.10 10.37 7.24
C GLN A 234 -24.08 9.51 6.46
N ALA A 235 -23.62 8.83 5.41
CA ALA A 235 -24.43 7.88 4.64
C ALA A 235 -24.95 6.72 5.50
N ASN A 236 -24.12 6.16 6.39
CA ASN A 236 -24.49 5.05 7.26
C ASN A 236 -25.52 5.49 8.30
N SER A 237 -25.28 6.63 8.95
CA SER A 237 -26.21 7.22 9.94
C SER A 237 -27.55 7.55 9.31
N HIS A 238 -27.53 8.06 8.07
CA HIS A 238 -28.73 8.39 7.31
C HIS A 238 -29.50 7.13 6.90
N LEU A 239 -28.79 6.10 6.42
CA LEU A 239 -29.39 4.81 6.05
C LEU A 239 -30.06 4.12 7.25
N VAL A 240 -29.39 4.08 8.40
CA VAL A 240 -29.95 3.53 9.65
C VAL A 240 -31.23 4.28 10.04
N LYS A 241 -31.23 5.61 9.94
CA LYS A 241 -32.42 6.44 10.22
C LYS A 241 -33.55 6.18 9.22
N PHE A 242 -33.22 6.04 7.93
CA PHE A 242 -34.19 5.77 6.87
C PHE A 242 -34.84 4.41 7.04
N LEU A 243 -34.05 3.34 7.22
CA LEU A 243 -34.56 1.99 7.44
C LEU A 243 -35.33 1.87 8.76
N GLY A 244 -34.87 2.50 9.84
CA GLY A 244 -35.61 2.52 11.11
C GLY A 244 -37.02 3.10 10.95
N LYS A 245 -37.19 4.15 10.12
CA LYS A 245 -38.51 4.71 9.80
C LYS A 245 -39.36 3.74 8.96
N GLN A 246 -38.78 3.13 7.92
CA GLN A 246 -39.51 2.23 7.02
C GLN A 246 -39.98 0.96 7.72
N PHE A 247 -39.15 0.39 8.60
CA PHE A 247 -39.45 -0.84 9.34
C PHE A 247 -40.13 -0.58 10.70
N ARG A 248 -40.33 0.69 11.07
CA ARG A 248 -40.83 1.15 12.37
C ARG A 248 -40.09 0.53 13.57
N VAL A 249 -38.77 0.53 13.51
CA VAL A 249 -37.88 0.02 14.56
C VAL A 249 -36.94 1.10 15.09
N ALA A 250 -36.41 0.91 16.30
CA ALA A 250 -35.40 1.80 16.85
C ALA A 250 -34.10 1.73 16.04
N LYS A 251 -33.32 2.81 16.01
CA LYS A 251 -32.01 2.83 15.31
C LYS A 251 -31.05 1.76 15.81
N SER A 252 -31.13 1.41 17.09
CA SER A 252 -30.32 0.33 17.71
C SER A 252 -30.66 -1.06 17.17
N GLN A 253 -31.85 -1.23 16.56
CA GLN A 253 -32.31 -2.49 15.98
C GLN A 253 -31.96 -2.61 14.49
N VAL A 254 -31.28 -1.62 13.91
CA VAL A 254 -30.79 -1.64 12.53
C VAL A 254 -29.26 -1.74 12.57
N VAL A 255 -28.74 -2.95 12.36
CA VAL A 255 -27.32 -3.28 12.51
C VAL A 255 -26.69 -3.54 11.15
N ILE A 256 -25.58 -2.87 10.84
CA ILE A 256 -24.80 -3.13 9.63
C ILE A 256 -23.84 -4.28 9.94
N GLU A 257 -24.10 -5.47 9.39
CA GLU A 257 -23.24 -6.66 9.59
C GLU A 257 -21.97 -6.58 8.74
N LYS A 258 -22.08 -6.06 7.51
CA LYS A 258 -20.97 -5.95 6.56
C LYS A 258 -21.12 -4.73 5.65
N GLY A 259 -19.99 -4.23 5.15
CA GLY A 259 -19.94 -3.21 4.10
C GLY A 259 -19.97 -1.77 4.60
N GLU A 260 -19.48 -1.47 5.81
CA GLU A 260 -19.49 -0.11 6.38
C GLU A 260 -18.86 0.95 5.47
N LEU A 261 -17.75 0.61 4.81
CA LEU A 261 -17.00 1.48 3.89
C LEU A 261 -17.45 1.38 2.41
N GLY A 262 -18.38 0.47 2.10
CA GLY A 262 -18.81 0.14 0.73
C GLY A 262 -20.25 0.54 0.40
N ARG A 263 -20.60 0.45 -0.89
CA ARG A 263 -21.99 0.64 -1.39
C ARG A 263 -22.85 -0.62 -1.25
N HIS A 264 -22.23 -1.79 -1.20
CA HIS A 264 -22.90 -3.06 -0.92
C HIS A 264 -22.89 -3.28 0.59
N LYS A 265 -24.06 -3.40 1.19
CA LYS A 265 -24.23 -3.51 2.64
C LYS A 265 -25.13 -4.68 3.00
N GLN A 266 -24.76 -5.37 4.07
CA GLN A 266 -25.60 -6.38 4.70
C GLN A 266 -26.13 -5.79 6.00
N ILE A 267 -27.46 -5.65 6.12
CA ILE A 267 -28.10 -4.99 7.25
C ILE A 267 -29.11 -5.93 7.90
N LYS A 268 -28.98 -6.13 9.20
CA LYS A 268 -29.94 -6.88 10.03
C LYS A 268 -30.92 -5.91 10.68
N ILE A 269 -32.21 -6.16 10.47
CA ILE A 269 -33.32 -5.49 11.14
C ILE A 269 -33.87 -6.44 12.19
N ILE A 270 -33.76 -6.07 13.46
CA ILE A 270 -34.20 -6.88 14.60
C ILE A 270 -35.66 -6.52 14.92
N ASN A 271 -36.53 -7.52 15.03
CA ASN A 271 -37.95 -7.36 15.38
C ASN A 271 -38.70 -6.28 14.57
N PRO A 272 -38.79 -6.40 13.23
CA PRO A 272 -39.47 -5.43 12.37
C PRO A 272 -40.96 -5.30 12.74
N GLN A 273 -41.44 -4.07 12.94
CA GLN A 273 -42.86 -3.81 13.23
C GLN A 273 -43.69 -3.56 11.97
N GLN A 274 -43.03 -3.16 10.89
CA GLN A 274 -43.62 -2.99 9.56
C GLN A 274 -42.64 -3.50 8.51
N ILE A 275 -43.13 -4.19 7.48
CA ILE A 275 -42.32 -4.58 6.32
C ILE A 275 -42.81 -3.77 5.12
N PRO A 276 -41.95 -2.97 4.47
CA PRO A 276 -42.32 -2.25 3.26
C PRO A 276 -42.77 -3.20 2.14
N PRO A 277 -43.73 -2.80 1.29
CA PRO A 277 -44.28 -3.67 0.25
C PRO A 277 -43.22 -4.17 -0.75
N GLU A 278 -42.20 -3.35 -1.03
CA GLU A 278 -41.09 -3.69 -1.91
C GLU A 278 -40.20 -4.82 -1.35
N ILE A 279 -40.15 -4.95 -0.02
CA ILE A 279 -39.40 -6.00 0.68
C ILE A 279 -40.30 -7.22 0.91
N ALA A 280 -41.58 -7.01 1.22
CA ALA A 280 -42.56 -8.08 1.34
C ALA A 280 -42.70 -8.89 0.05
N ALA A 281 -42.60 -8.23 -1.12
CA ALA A 281 -42.61 -8.89 -2.42
C ALA A 281 -41.41 -9.83 -2.67
N LEU A 282 -40.36 -9.76 -1.85
CA LEU A 282 -39.12 -10.53 -1.97
C LEU A 282 -38.99 -11.64 -0.93
N ILE A 283 -39.95 -11.73 -0.02
CA ILE A 283 -40.02 -12.76 1.03
C ILE A 283 -40.87 -13.96 0.57
N ASN A 284 -41.66 -13.79 -0.51
CA ASN A 284 -42.56 -14.81 -1.08
C ASN A 284 -41.94 -15.55 -2.26
#